data_AF-A0A7C1U0F8-F1
#
_entry.id   AF-A0A7C1U0F8-F1
#
_cell.length_a   1.000
_cell.length_b   1.000
_cell.length_c   1.000
_cell.angle_alpha   90.00
_cell.angle_beta   90.00
_cell.angle_gamma   90.00
#
_symmetry.space_group_name_H-M   'P 1'
#
loop_
_entity.id
_entity.type
_entity.pdbx_description
1 polymer ?
#
loop_
_entity_poly.entity_id
_entity_poly.type
_entity_poly.pdbx_seq_one_letter_code
_entity_poly.pdbx_strand_id
1 'polypeptide(L)' 'MKIDSTAALGLAAIQRGLQGTRENAARIASSEQLESSAPAGPAEPLVALKQNSLQVKAGARVIETWDELIGTLFDDKA' A
#
# COMPACT_ATOMS: atom_id res chain seq x y z
N MET A 1 -21.80 -10.82 0.95
CA MET A 1 -20.69 -11.60 1.53
C MET A 1 -19.43 -11.72 0.67
N LYS A 2 -19.46 -11.94 -0.66
CA LYS A 2 -18.21 -11.86 -1.46
C LYS A 2 -17.72 -10.43 -1.70
N ILE A 3 -18.66 -9.49 -1.80
CA ILE A 3 -18.39 -8.06 -2.02
C ILE A 3 -17.87 -7.36 -0.75
N ASP A 4 -18.32 -7.78 0.44
CA ASP A 4 -17.76 -7.27 1.72
C ASP A 4 -16.31 -7.72 1.93
N SER A 5 -15.98 -8.91 1.41
CA SER A 5 -14.62 -9.47 1.45
C SER A 5 -13.63 -8.66 0.61
N THR A 6 -14.05 -8.06 -0.51
CA THR A 6 -13.15 -7.25 -1.35
C THR A 6 -12.78 -5.92 -0.70
N ALA A 7 -13.71 -5.29 0.03
CA ALA A 7 -13.41 -4.09 0.83
C ALA A 7 -12.41 -4.41 1.95
N ALA A 8 -12.59 -5.55 2.64
CA ALA A 8 -11.67 -6.02 3.66
C ALA A 8 -10.26 -6.31 3.09
N LEU A 9 -10.16 -6.88 1.89
CA LEU A 9 -8.89 -7.11 1.20
C LEU A 9 -8.18 -5.80 0.81
N GLY A 10 -8.94 -4.80 0.33
CA GLY A 10 -8.42 -3.47 0.04
C GLY A 10 -7.85 -2.79 1.29
N LEU A 11 -8.58 -2.84 2.41
CA LEU A 11 -8.13 -2.31 3.69
C LEU A 11 -6.87 -3.03 4.20
N ALA A 12 -6.84 -4.36 4.11
CA ALA A 12 -5.67 -5.15 4.52
C ALA A 12 -4.42 -4.82 3.67
N ALA A 13 -4.59 -4.58 2.37
CA ALA A 13 -3.51 -4.14 1.48
C ALA A 13 -3.00 -2.74 1.87
N ILE A 14 -3.90 -1.80 2.19
CA ILE A 14 -3.55 -0.46 2.67
C ILE A 14 -2.75 -0.55 3.98
N GLN A 15 -3.23 -1.32 4.96
CA GLN A 15 -2.56 -1.46 6.26
C GLN A 15 -1.16 -2.06 6.12
N ARG A 16 -1.03 -3.14 5.33
CA ARG A 16 0.25 -3.80 5.07
C ARG A 16 1.24 -2.88 4.35
N GLY A 17 0.77 -2.19 3.30
CA GLY A 17 1.59 -1.23 2.56
C GLY A 17 2.06 -0.07 3.45
N LEU A 18 1.17 0.50 4.28
CA LEU A 18 1.52 1.56 5.23
C LEU A 18 2.57 1.11 6.25
N GLN A 19 2.43 -0.10 6.78
CA GLN A 19 3.42 -0.66 7.71
C GLN A 19 4.79 -0.79 7.03
N GLY A 20 4.84 -1.43 5.86
CA GLY A 20 6.09 -1.60 5.12
C GLY A 20 6.70 -0.27 4.66
N THR A 21 5.88 0.74 4.33
CA THR A 21 6.37 2.09 3.99
C THR A 21 7.07 2.72 5.18
N ARG A 22 6.50 2.63 6.39
CA ARG A 22 7.12 3.17 7.62
C ARG A 22 8.43 2.47 7.94
N GLU A 23 8.46 1.14 7.85
CA GLU A 23 9.66 0.34 8.11
C GLU A 23 10.78 0.69 7.13
N ASN A 24 10.49 0.76 5.82
CA ASN A 24 11.50 1.10 4.82
C ASN A 24 11.94 2.57 4.90
N ALA A 25 11.04 3.49 5.24
CA ALA A 25 11.41 4.89 5.47
C ALA A 25 12.36 5.03 6.67
N ALA A 26 12.10 4.30 7.76
CA ALA A 26 13.00 4.26 8.92
C ALA A 26 14.36 3.65 8.55
N ARG A 27 14.38 2.58 7.73
CA ARG A 27 15.62 1.99 7.22
C ARG A 27 16.43 2.96 6.38
N ILE A 28 15.80 3.70 5.46
CA ILE A 28 16.47 4.73 4.63
C ILE A 28 17.07 5.83 5.51
N ALA A 29 16.29 6.38 6.44
CA ALA A 29 16.77 7.40 7.35
C ALA A 29 17.96 6.90 8.21
N SER A 30 17.92 5.63 8.64
CA SER A 30 19.02 5.02 9.39
C SER A 30 20.23 4.65 8.53
N SER A 31 20.03 4.25 7.27
CA SER A 31 21.12 3.86 6.36
C SER A 31 21.89 5.08 5.91
N GLU A 32 21.22 6.21 5.66
CA GLU A 32 21.84 7.50 5.39
C GLU A 32 22.73 7.97 6.56
N GLN A 33 22.41 7.57 7.79
CA GLN A 33 23.23 7.82 8.99
C GLN A 33 24.41 6.84 9.16
N LEU A 34 24.36 5.65 8.55
CA LEU A 34 25.34 4.55 8.67
C LEU A 34 26.27 4.42 7.44
N GLU A 35 25.98 5.13 6.35
CA GLU A 35 26.65 5.02 5.05
C GLU A 35 28.09 5.57 4.99
N SER A 36 28.70 5.96 6.11
CA SER A 36 30.15 6.13 6.13
C SER A 36 30.91 4.80 5.99
N SER A 37 30.27 3.62 6.09
CA SER A 37 31.01 2.34 6.17
C SER A 37 30.31 1.04 5.66
N ALA A 38 29.13 1.05 5.03
CA ALA A 38 28.41 -0.19 4.68
C ALA A 38 28.32 -0.50 3.15
N PRO A 39 28.43 -1.77 2.70
CA PRO A 39 28.41 -2.15 1.27
C PRO A 39 27.02 -2.21 0.61
N ALA A 40 25.95 -2.24 1.41
CA ALA A 40 24.57 -2.27 0.92
C ALA A 40 24.00 -0.86 0.96
N GLY A 41 24.11 -0.14 -0.16
CA GLY A 41 23.57 1.22 -0.28
C GLY A 41 22.04 1.28 -0.21
N PRO A 42 21.43 2.48 -0.33
CA PRO A 42 20.03 2.72 0.01
C PRO A 42 19.05 2.19 -1.05
N ALA A 43 19.55 1.55 -2.11
CA ALA A 43 18.76 1.10 -3.26
C ALA A 43 17.69 0.06 -2.89
N GLU A 44 18.04 -0.95 -2.09
CA GLU A 44 17.10 -1.99 -1.66
C GLU A 44 15.91 -1.42 -0.86
N PRO A 45 16.11 -0.64 0.23
CA PRO A 45 15.00 -0.10 0.99
C PRO A 45 14.21 0.95 0.20
N LEU A 46 14.81 1.66 -0.77
CA LEU A 46 14.09 2.55 -1.70
C LEU A 46 13.14 1.80 -2.63
N VAL A 47 13.58 0.68 -3.23
CA VAL A 47 12.73 -0.17 -4.08
C VAL A 47 11.60 -0.78 -3.27
N ALA A 48 11.90 -1.29 -2.08
CA ALA A 48 10.90 -1.85 -1.18
C ALA A 48 9.88 -0.77 -0.72
N LEU A 49 10.33 0.46 -0.44
CA LEU A 49 9.46 1.60 -0.15
C LEU A 49 8.48 1.88 -1.31
N LYS A 50 8.98 1.85 -2.55
CA LYS A 50 8.16 2.05 -3.75
C LYS A 50 7.11 0.95 -3.91
N GLN A 51 7.49 -0.31 -3.71
CA GLN A 51 6.57 -1.45 -3.78
C GLN A 51 5.44 -1.32 -2.74
N ASN A 52 5.77 -0.93 -1.51
CA ASN A 52 4.78 -0.72 -0.46
C ASN A 52 3.82 0.44 -0.79
N SER A 53 4.32 1.52 -1.38
CA SER A 53 3.47 2.61 -1.88
C SER A 53 2.50 2.14 -2.98
N LEU A 54 2.95 1.28 -3.90
CA LEU A 54 2.08 0.69 -4.92
C LEU A 54 1.01 -0.22 -4.29
N GLN A 55 1.34 -0.96 -3.24
CA GLN A 55 0.39 -1.81 -2.53
C GLN A 55 -0.72 -1.00 -1.85
N VAL A 56 -0.39 0.16 -1.25
CA VAL A 56 -1.39 1.09 -0.70
C VAL A 56 -2.32 1.60 -1.81
N LYS A 57 -1.76 2.04 -2.94
CA LYS A 57 -2.54 2.54 -4.08
C LYS A 57 -3.45 1.47 -4.67
N ALA A 58 -2.96 0.24 -4.79
CA ALA A 58 -3.76 -0.88 -5.25
C ALA A 58 -4.94 -1.16 -4.30
N GLY A 59 -4.70 -1.17 -2.98
CA GLY A 59 -5.76 -1.31 -1.98
C GLY A 59 -6.80 -0.19 -2.05
N ALA A 60 -6.37 1.06 -2.24
CA ALA A 60 -7.26 2.20 -2.44
C ALA A 60 -8.13 2.03 -3.70
N ARG A 61 -7.53 1.61 -4.83
CA ARG A 61 -8.30 1.37 -6.06
C ARG A 61 -9.33 0.25 -5.90
N VAL A 62 -9.04 -0.80 -5.13
CA VAL A 62 -10.01 -1.85 -4.83
C VAL A 62 -11.22 -1.29 -4.07
N ILE A 63 -11.00 -0.41 -3.09
CA ILE A 63 -12.09 0.24 -2.35
C ILE A 63 -12.88 1.19 -3.25
N GLU A 64 -12.22 1.99 -4.09
CA GLU A 64 -12.90 2.84 -5.08
C GLU A 64 -13.78 2.03 -6.01
N THR A 65 -13.24 0.93 -6.58
CA THR A 65 -14.04 0.07 -7.47
C THR A 65 -15.21 -0.59 -6.74
N TRP A 66 -15.07 -0.88 -5.44
CA TRP A 66 -16.16 -1.40 -4.63
C TRP A 66 -17.28 -0.36 -4.44
N ASP A 67 -16.90 0.89 -4.16
CA ASP A 67 -17.84 2.01 -4.03
C ASP A 67 -18.55 2.30 -5.37
N GLU A 68 -17.79 2.35 -6.48
CA GLU A 68 -18.33 2.49 -7.84
C GLU A 68 -19.34 1.36 -8.17
N LEU A 69 -18.99 0.10 -7.89
CA LEU A 69 -19.88 -1.04 -8.14
C LEU A 69 -21.17 -0.95 -7.33
N ILE A 70 -21.09 -0.59 -6.05
CA ILE A 70 -22.28 -0.41 -5.21
C ILE A 70 -23.14 0.75 -5.73
N GLY A 71 -22.53 1.88 -6.05
CA GLY A 71 -23.20 3.04 -6.64
C GLY A 71 -23.98 2.66 -7.90
N THR A 72 -23.34 1.96 -8.84
CA THR A 72 -24.01 1.49 -10.08
C THR A 72 -25.18 0.54 -9.82
N LEU A 73 -25.06 -0.36 -8.83
CA LEU A 73 -26.13 -1.30 -8.49
C LEU A 73 -27.36 -0.61 -7.89
N PHE A 74 -27.18 0.54 -7.24
CA PHE A 74 -28.28 1.34 -6.71
C PHE A 74 -28.88 2.27 -7.75
N ASP A 75 -28.06 2.85 -8.64
CA ASP A 75 -28.51 3.73 -9.73
C ASP A 75 -29.35 2.96 -10.76
N ASP A 76 -29.00 1.70 -11.06
CA ASP A 76 -29.79 0.80 -11.93
C ASP A 76 -31.17 0.42 -11.36
N LYS A 77 -31.41 0.65 -10.06
CA LYS A 77 -32.68 0.34 -9.39
C LYS A 77 -33.57 1.56 -9.15
N ALA A 78 -33.09 2.76 -9.46
CA ALA A 78 -33.84 4.02 -9.38
C ALA A 78 -34.59 4.30 -10.69
#